data_AF-A0A9Q1BXB6-F1
#
_entry.id   AF-A0A9Q1BXB6-F1
#
_cell.length_a   1.000
_cell.length_b   1.000
_cell.length_c   1.000
_cell.angle_alpha   90.00
_cell.angle_beta   90.00
_cell.angle_gamma   90.00
#
_symmetry.space_group_name_H-M   'P 1'
#
loop_
_entity.id
_entity.type
_entity.pdbx_description
1 polymer ?
#
loop_
_entity_poly.entity_id
_entity_poly.type
_entity_poly.pdbx_seq_one_letter_code
_entity_poly.pdbx_strand_id
1 'polypeptide(L)' 'MATLGILKEFQEGENWTEFTERLEQYFLANDIEDNGKKRTIMLTVCGSVTYSLMKNLLAPAKPTDKSFSELVTQ' A
#
# COMPACT_ATOMS: atom_id res chain seq x y z
N MET A 1 7.26 20.81 -1.00
CA MET A 1 6.27 20.06 -0.22
C MET A 1 7.00 18.94 0.47
N ALA A 2 7.19 19.04 1.79
CA ALA A 2 7.86 18.00 2.54
C ALA A 2 6.88 16.85 2.74
N THR A 3 7.12 15.71 2.09
CA THR A 3 6.48 14.45 2.48
C THR A 3 7.01 14.12 3.87
N LEU A 4 6.17 14.28 4.89
CA LEU A 4 6.50 13.89 6.26
C LEU A 4 6.68 12.37 6.27
N GLY A 5 7.90 11.93 6.58
CA GLY A 5 8.25 10.52 6.77
C GLY A 5 8.72 9.81 5.49
N ILE A 6 9.89 9.18 5.56
CA ILE A 6 10.28 8.15 4.59
C ILE A 6 9.53 6.88 5.01
N LEU A 7 8.49 6.53 4.27
CA LEU A 7 7.82 5.25 4.44
C LEU A 7 8.77 4.16 3.94
N LYS A 8 9.21 3.27 4.84
CA LYS A 8 10.10 2.17 4.47
C LYS A 8 9.34 1.16 3.61
N GLU A 9 10.05 0.58 2.65
CA GLU A 9 9.52 -0.49 1.83
C GLU A 9 9.12 -1.69 2.71
N PHE A 10 8.03 -2.37 2.36
CA PHE A 10 7.66 -3.62 3.03
C PHE A 10 8.79 -4.64 2.85
N GLN A 11 9.14 -5.35 3.92
CA GLN A 11 10.18 -6.37 3.90
C GLN A 11 9.56 -7.75 4.17
N GLU A 12 10.12 -8.78 3.55
CA GLU A 12 9.71 -10.17 3.80
C GLU A 12 9.94 -10.51 5.28
N GLY A 13 8.83 -10.83 5.98
CA GLY A 13 8.82 -11.09 7.42
C GLY A 13 8.23 -9.96 8.28
N GLU A 14 7.98 -8.78 7.71
CA GLU A 14 7.21 -7.73 8.39
C GLU A 14 5.72 -8.10 8.44
N ASN A 15 5.04 -7.71 9.51
CA ASN A 15 3.61 -7.96 9.64
C ASN A 15 2.85 -7.02 8.68
N TRP A 16 2.00 -7.60 7.83
CA TRP A 16 1.21 -6.82 6.87
C TRP A 16 0.33 -5.78 7.56
N THR A 17 -0.26 -6.11 8.72
CA THR A 17 -1.09 -5.19 9.50
C THR A 17 -0.28 -3.97 9.96
N GLU A 18 0.90 -4.18 10.54
CA GLU A 18 1.76 -3.08 11.00
C GLU A 18 2.20 -2.18 9.84
N PHE A 19 2.51 -2.76 8.68
CA PHE A 19 2.82 -2.02 7.46
C PHE A 19 1.62 -1.17 7.00
N THR A 20 0.42 -1.72 7.04
CA THR A 20 -0.80 -1.01 6.65
C THR A 20 -1.16 0.11 7.63
N GLU A 21 -0.98 -0.08 8.94
CA GLU A 21 -1.15 0.98 9.94
C GLU A 21 -0.18 2.15 9.69
N ARG A 22 1.09 1.84 9.37
CA ARG A 22 2.09 2.88 9.01
C ARG A 22 1.70 3.64 7.73
N LEU A 23 1.13 2.95 6.75
CA LEU A 23 0.58 3.55 5.54
C LEU A 23 -0.61 4.48 5.84
N GLU A 24 -1.53 4.07 6.72
CA GLU A 24 -2.65 4.90 7.14
C GLU A 24 -2.20 6.17 7.86
N GLN A 25 -1.24 6.05 8.78
CA GLN A 25 -0.63 7.21 9.44
C GLN A 25 0.05 8.14 8.43
N TYR A 26 0.71 7.59 7.41
CA TYR A 26 1.30 8.38 6.34
C TYR A 26 0.25 9.15 5.54
N PHE A 27 -0.88 8.51 5.21
CA PHE A 27 -1.98 9.18 4.52
C PHE A 27 -2.60 10.28 5.37
N LEU A 28 -2.81 10.04 6.65
CA LEU A 28 -3.34 11.04 7.59
C LEU A 28 -2.38 12.22 7.74
N ALA A 29 -1.08 11.97 7.89
CA ALA A 29 -0.07 13.02 8.04
C ALA A 29 0.09 13.89 6.78
N ASN A 30 -0.21 13.35 5.60
CA ASN A 30 -0.07 14.04 4.32
C ASN A 30 -1.43 14.48 3.72
N ASP A 31 -2.52 14.38 4.49
CA ASP A 31 -3.88 14.76 4.06
C ASP A 31 -4.31 14.07 2.75
N ILE A 32 -3.94 12.79 2.60
CA ILE A 32 -4.21 12.00 1.40
C ILE A 32 -5.55 11.30 1.57
N GLU A 33 -6.61 11.89 1.02
CA GLU A 33 -7.96 11.30 1.04
C GLU A 33 -8.26 10.48 -0.23
N ASP A 34 -7.56 10.77 -1.34
CA ASP A 34 -7.82 10.14 -2.63
C ASP A 34 -7.44 8.65 -2.62
N ASN A 35 -8.43 7.79 -2.87
CA ASN A 35 -8.26 6.33 -2.91
C ASN A 35 -7.26 5.87 -3.99
N GLY A 36 -7.18 6.61 -5.12
CA GLY A 36 -6.21 6.35 -6.18
C GLY A 36 -4.78 6.66 -5.74
N LYS A 37 -4.56 7.73 -4.98
CA LYS A 37 -3.26 8.06 -4.38
C LYS A 37 -2.87 7.06 -3.31
N LYS A 38 -3.80 6.70 -2.40
CA LYS A 38 -3.55 5.70 -1.34
C LYS A 38 -3.07 4.38 -1.91
N ARG A 39 -3.80 3.80 -2.88
CA ARG A 39 -3.37 2.55 -3.52
C ARG A 39 -2.03 2.72 -4.25
N THR A 40 -1.81 3.84 -4.93
CA THR A 40 -0.59 4.04 -5.72
C THR A 40 0.63 4.06 -4.81
N ILE A 41 0.54 4.76 -3.67
CA ILE A 41 1.62 4.82 -2.67
C ILE A 41 1.89 3.43 -2.09
N MET A 42 0.84 2.70 -1.70
CA MET A 42 0.96 1.32 -1.22
C MET A 42 1.67 0.43 -2.25
N LEU A 43 1.26 0.47 -3.53
CA LEU A 43 1.86 -0.32 -4.59
C LEU A 43 3.33 0.05 -4.82
N THR A 44 3.69 1.33 -4.69
CA THR A 44 5.08 1.78 -4.83
C THR A 44 5.97 1.39 -3.65
N VAL A 45 5.40 1.27 -2.45
CA VAL A 45 6.18 1.05 -1.21
C VAL A 45 6.09 -0.40 -0.71
N CYS A 46 5.21 -1.24 -1.26
CA CYS A 46 5.15 -2.65 -0.90
C CYS A 46 6.30 -3.48 -1.49
N GLY A 47 7.08 -2.91 -2.42
CA GLY A 47 8.18 -3.61 -3.10
C GLY A 47 7.71 -4.57 -4.20
N SER A 48 8.66 -4.99 -5.04
CA SER A 48 8.37 -5.80 -6.25
C SER A 48 7.85 -7.21 -5.95
N VAL A 49 8.32 -7.82 -4.86
CA VAL A 49 7.93 -9.16 -4.40
C VAL A 49 6.46 -9.17 -3.98
N THR A 50 6.09 -8.28 -3.05
CA THR A 50 4.71 -8.14 -2.56
C THR A 50 3.76 -7.74 -3.67
N TYR A 51 4.17 -6.81 -4.54
CA TYR A 51 3.38 -6.44 -5.71
C TYR A 51 3.10 -7.65 -6.62
N SER A 52 4.10 -8.50 -6.86
CA SER A 52 3.93 -9.72 -7.65
C SER A 52 3.01 -10.72 -6.96
N LEU A 53 3.12 -10.91 -5.64
CA LEU A 53 2.23 -11.76 -4.87
C LEU A 53 0.78 -11.26 -4.96
N MET A 54 0.57 -9.96 -4.74
CA MET A 54 -0.76 -9.33 -4.78
C MET A 54 -1.37 -9.44 -6.18
N LYS A 55 -0.57 -9.23 -7.24
CA LYS A 55 -1.01 -9.42 -8.62
C LYS A 55 -1.41 -10.87 -8.92
N ASN A 56 -0.71 -11.86 -8.35
CA ASN A 56 -1.08 -13.27 -8.49
C ASN A 56 -2.36 -13.61 -7.73
N LEU A 57 -2.52 -13.10 -6.50
CA LEU A 57 -3.71 -13.31 -5.68
C LEU A 57 -4.97 -12.68 -6.27
N LEU A 58 -4.83 -11.52 -6.91
CA LEU A 58 -5.95 -10.78 -7.50
C LEU A 58 -6.31 -11.23 -8.91
N ALA A 59 -5.52 -12.11 -9.54
CA ALA A 59 -5.79 -12.58 -10.90
C ALA A 59 -7.20 -13.20 -11.00
N PRO A 60 -8.00 -12.85 -12.02
CA PRO A 60 -7.65 -12.09 -13.24
C PRO A 60 -7.75 -10.56 -13.14
N ALA A 61 -8.14 -10.00 -11.98
CA ALA A 61 -8.24 -8.57 -11.77
C ALA A 61 -6.86 -7.92 -11.53
N LYS A 62 -6.76 -6.60 -11.75
CA LYS A 62 -5.52 -5.85 -11.52
C LYS A 62 -5.52 -5.23 -10.12
N PRO A 63 -4.37 -5.20 -9.43
CA PRO A 63 -4.24 -4.45 -8.17
C PRO A 63 -4.53 -2.95 -8.34
N THR A 64 -4.32 -2.42 -9.54
CA THR A 64 -4.64 -1.04 -9.92
C THR A 64 -6.12 -0.80 -10.19
N ASP A 65 -6.97 -1.82 -10.19
CA ASP A 65 -8.44 -1.67 -10.29
C ASP A 65 -9.12 -1.72 -8.92
N LYS A 66 -8.38 -2.15 -7.88
CA LYS A 66 -8.87 -2.26 -6.51
C LYS A 66 -8.59 -1.00 -5.71
N SER A 67 -9.38 -0.82 -4.65
CA SER A 67 -9.20 0.25 -3.66
C SER A 67 -8.21 -0.19 -2.58
N PHE A 68 -7.55 0.75 -1.90
CA PHE A 68 -6.63 0.44 -0.81
C PHE A 68 -7.25 -0.48 0.24
N SER A 69 -8.47 -0.21 0.69
CA SER A 69 -9.18 -1.07 1.65
C SER A 69 -9.34 -2.51 1.15
N GLU A 70 -9.70 -2.72 -0.12
CA GLU A 70 -9.85 -4.05 -0.71
C GLU A 70 -8.53 -4.84 -0.75
N LEU A 71 -7.40 -4.13 -0.82
CA LEU A 71 -6.06 -4.71 -0.86
C LEU A 71 -5.50 -5.04 0.53
N VAL A 72 -5.99 -4.34 1.55
CA VAL A 72 -5.55 -4.52 2.95
C VAL A 72 -6.41 -5.55 3.69
N THR A 73 -7.69 -5.69 3.33
CA THR A 73 -8.66 -6.56 4.02
C THR A 73 -8.76 -7.99 3.43
N GLN A 74 -7.71 -8.51 2.79
CA GLN A 74 -7.73 -9.88 2.25
C GLN A 74 -7.62 -10.97 3.31
#